data_AF-A0A1G2HN31-F1
#
_entry.id   AF-A0A1G2HN31-F1
#
_cell.length_a   1.000
_cell.length_b   1.000
_cell.length_c   1.000
_cell.angle_alpha   90.00
_cell.angle_beta   90.00
_cell.angle_gamma   90.00
#
_symmetry.space_group_name_H-M   'P 1'
#
loop_
_entity.id
_entity.type
_entity.pdbx_description
1 polymer ?
#
loop_
_entity_poly.entity_id
_entity_poly.type
_entity_poly.pdbx_seq_one_letter_code
_entity_poly.pdbx_strand_id
1 'polypeptide(L)'
;MRKILSQVLAATAGLWLSKSVVPKIQIALYPDSSFFGISLTSEWHIILLLGIILGLLNHYIKPVLDTILLPLQIATLGIFNFISTMALLWTVDAIFKEFSAPWLWPLLYASIIIWALSIISSKLLARNEY
;
A
#
# COMPACT_ATOMS: atom_id res chain seq x y z
N MET A 1 12.97 1.97 14.22
CA MET A 1 13.14 0.75 13.39
C MET A 1 11.89 -0.14 13.38
N ARG A 2 11.32 -0.55 14.53
CA ARG A 2 10.10 -1.40 14.59
C ARG A 2 8.90 -0.88 13.80
N LYS A 3 8.70 0.45 13.77
CA LYS A 3 7.58 1.12 13.07
C LYS A 3 7.62 0.98 11.53
N ILE A 4 8.81 0.86 10.93
CA ILE A 4 8.94 0.69 9.47
C ILE A 4 8.69 -0.77 9.10
N LEU A 5 9.23 -1.71 9.89
CA LEU A 5 8.98 -3.15 9.70
C LEU A 5 7.48 -3.49 9.78
N SER A 6 6.75 -2.91 10.73
CA SER A 6 5.29 -3.13 10.82
C SER A 6 4.54 -2.53 9.63
N GLN A 7 4.98 -1.38 9.10
CA GLN A 7 4.39 -0.78 7.89
C GLN A 7 4.65 -1.62 6.64
N VAL A 8 5.85 -2.17 6.49
CA VAL A 8 6.19 -3.07 5.37
C VAL A 8 5.37 -4.35 5.45
N LEU A 9 5.25 -4.96 6.63
CA LEU A 9 4.43 -6.16 6.83
C LEU A 9 2.94 -5.88 6.56
N ALA A 10 2.41 -4.75 7.06
CA ALA A 10 1.04 -4.34 6.81
C ALA A 10 0.80 -4.03 5.33
N ALA A 11 1.74 -3.38 4.64
CA ALA A 11 1.64 -3.11 3.20
C ALA A 11 1.65 -4.41 2.39
N THR A 12 2.56 -5.33 2.71
CA THR A 12 2.65 -6.64 2.04
C THR A 12 1.39 -7.47 2.26
N ALA A 13 0.91 -7.57 3.50
CA ALA A 13 -0.33 -8.27 3.84
C ALA A 13 -1.56 -7.57 3.22
N GLY A 14 -1.57 -6.24 3.19
CA GLY A 14 -2.65 -5.44 2.59
C GLY A 14 -2.74 -5.61 1.08
N LEU A 15 -1.60 -5.70 0.38
CA LEU A 15 -1.56 -6.01 -1.05
C LEU A 15 -2.03 -7.45 -1.31
N TRP A 16 -1.57 -8.40 -0.51
CA TRP A 16 -1.99 -9.80 -0.61
C TRP A 16 -3.51 -9.97 -0.39
N LEU A 17 -4.06 -9.32 0.65
CA LEU A 17 -5.50 -9.29 0.92
C LEU A 17 -6.28 -8.52 -0.15
N SER A 18 -5.73 -7.43 -0.67
CA SER A 18 -6.41 -6.69 -1.73
C SER A 18 -6.53 -7.52 -3.00
N LYS A 19 -5.51 -8.31 -3.36
CA LYS A 19 -5.59 -9.25 -4.48
C LYS A 19 -6.70 -10.29 -4.29
N SER A 20 -6.88 -10.82 -3.08
CA SER A 20 -7.88 -11.86 -2.82
C SER A 20 -9.31 -11.31 -2.72
N VAL A 21 -9.46 -10.08 -2.26
CA VAL A 21 -10.78 -9.44 -2.05
C VAL A 21 -11.25 -8.66 -3.28
N VAL A 22 -10.33 -8.16 -4.10
CA VAL A 22 -10.63 -7.31 -5.25
C VAL A 22 -10.25 -8.04 -6.54
N PRO A 23 -11.22 -8.61 -7.30
CA PRO A 23 -10.96 -9.37 -8.52
C PRO A 23 -10.24 -8.59 -9.63
N LYS A 24 -10.20 -7.25 -9.52
CA LYS A 24 -9.64 -6.35 -10.53
C LYS A 24 -8.18 -5.93 -10.28
N ILE A 25 -7.57 -6.34 -9.17
CA ILE A 25 -6.14 -6.08 -8.92
C ILE A 25 -5.35 -7.21 -9.56
N GLN A 26 -4.63 -6.89 -10.63
CA GLN A 26 -3.84 -7.85 -11.38
C GLN A 26 -2.37 -7.65 -11.05
N ILE A 27 -1.71 -8.75 -10.72
CA ILE A 27 -0.25 -8.79 -10.59
C ILE A 27 0.24 -9.45 -11.87
N ALA A 28 0.74 -8.65 -12.80
CA ALA A 28 1.20 -9.13 -14.09
C ALA A 28 2.64 -9.65 -13.94
N LEU A 29 2.83 -10.94 -14.23
CA LEU A 29 4.14 -11.55 -14.32
C LEU A 29 4.69 -11.32 -15.73
N TYR A 30 5.77 -10.57 -15.83
CA TYR A 30 6.50 -10.42 -17.09
C TYR A 30 7.73 -11.32 -17.07
N PRO A 31 7.95 -12.20 -18.05
CA PRO A 31 9.13 -13.08 -18.10
C PRO A 31 10.46 -12.31 -18.12
N ASP A 32 10.45 -11.07 -18.60
CA ASP A 32 11.61 -10.17 -18.65
C ASP A 32 11.70 -9.16 -17.48
N SER A 33 10.77 -9.19 -16.51
CA SER A 33 10.86 -8.28 -15.36
C SER A 33 11.98 -8.73 -14.42
N SER A 34 13.03 -7.91 -14.35
CA SER A 34 14.11 -8.04 -13.39
C SER A 34 14.25 -6.75 -12.61
N PHE A 35 14.38 -6.86 -11.29
CA PHE A 35 14.65 -5.72 -10.42
C PHE A 35 16.10 -5.82 -9.96
N PHE A 36 16.99 -4.90 -10.34
CA PHE A 36 18.43 -5.02 -10.00
C PHE A 36 19.07 -6.40 -10.35
N GLY A 37 18.62 -7.04 -11.43
CA GLY A 37 19.15 -8.35 -11.86
C GLY A 37 18.58 -9.57 -11.13
N ILE A 38 17.65 -9.40 -10.18
CA ILE A 38 16.82 -10.52 -9.69
C ILE A 38 15.60 -10.70 -10.59
N SER A 39 15.47 -11.88 -11.19
CA SER A 39 14.31 -12.22 -12.02
C SER A 39 13.05 -12.36 -11.16
N LEU A 40 12.02 -11.57 -11.46
CA LEU A 40 10.74 -11.61 -10.77
C LEU A 40 9.86 -12.73 -11.33
N THR A 41 10.31 -13.97 -11.16
CA THR A 41 9.66 -15.16 -11.75
C THR A 41 8.45 -15.67 -10.97
N SER A 42 8.11 -15.07 -9.83
CA SER A 42 6.99 -15.52 -8.99
C SER A 42 6.22 -14.36 -8.37
N GLU A 43 4.90 -14.52 -8.26
CA GLU A 43 3.99 -13.50 -7.73
C GLU A 43 4.40 -13.01 -6.33
N TRP A 44 4.85 -13.92 -5.46
CA TRP A 44 5.26 -13.57 -4.10
C TRP A 44 6.47 -12.64 -4.05
N HIS A 45 7.41 -12.74 -5.00
CA HIS A 45 8.54 -11.81 -5.09
C HIS A 45 8.07 -10.40 -5.42
N ILE A 46 7.11 -10.28 -6.34
CA ILE A 46 6.50 -9.01 -6.72
C ILE A 46 5.73 -8.43 -5.53
N ILE A 47 4.88 -9.22 -4.87
CA ILE A 47 4.10 -8.75 -3.71
C ILE A 47 5.02 -8.25 -2.59
N LEU A 48 6.11 -8.95 -2.32
CA LEU A 48 7.08 -8.56 -1.30
C LEU A 48 7.79 -7.25 -1.70
N LEU A 49 8.25 -7.14 -2.94
CA LEU A 49 8.89 -5.92 -3.46
C LEU A 49 7.95 -4.71 -3.38
N LEU A 50 6.74 -4.84 -3.92
CA LEU A 50 5.70 -3.81 -3.87
C LEU A 50 5.34 -3.47 -2.42
N GLY A 51 5.25 -4.47 -1.53
CA GLY A 51 4.96 -4.27 -0.11
C GLY A 51 6.04 -3.48 0.62
N ILE A 52 7.32 -3.74 0.33
CA ILE A 52 8.45 -2.95 0.84
C ILE A 52 8.33 -1.51 0.34
N ILE A 53 8.15 -1.32 -0.96
CA ILE A 53 8.10 0.00 -1.59
C ILE A 53 6.93 0.80 -1.05
N LEU A 54 5.73 0.21 -1.03
CA LEU A 54 4.53 0.83 -0.50
C LEU A 54 4.65 1.12 1.00
N GLY A 55 5.31 0.25 1.77
CA GLY A 55 5.65 0.50 3.18
C GLY A 55 6.56 1.72 3.35
N LEU A 56 7.56 1.88 2.48
CA LEU A 56 8.46 3.02 2.47
C LEU A 56 7.75 4.31 2.06
N LEU A 57 6.93 4.28 1.00
CA LEU A 57 6.06 5.36 0.57
C LEU A 57 5.11 5.80 1.70
N ASN A 58 4.52 4.85 2.41
CA ASN A 58 3.67 5.14 3.57
C ASN A 58 4.41 5.82 4.71
N HIS A 59 5.72 5.54 4.87
CA HIS A 59 6.52 6.15 5.92
C HIS A 59 6.98 7.57 5.58
N TYR A 60 7.49 7.76 4.36
CA TYR A 60 8.17 8.99 3.96
C TYR A 60 7.28 9.93 3.15
N ILE A 61 6.50 9.40 2.21
CA ILE A 61 5.71 10.22 1.28
C ILE A 61 4.34 10.54 1.85
N LYS A 62 3.67 9.58 2.49
CA LYS A 62 2.36 9.80 3.12
C LYS A 62 2.33 11.02 4.07
N PRO A 63 3.26 11.21 5.02
CA PRO A 63 3.18 12.35 5.94
C PRO A 63 3.33 13.70 5.21
N VAL A 64 4.13 13.76 4.15
CA VAL A 64 4.26 14.96 3.33
C VAL A 64 2.96 15.22 2.57
N LEU A 65 2.38 14.18 1.97
CA LEU A 65 1.13 14.27 1.22
C LEU A 65 -0.04 14.66 2.13
N ASP A 66 -0.14 14.06 3.31
CA ASP A 66 -1.14 14.38 4.33
C ASP A 66 -0.99 15.82 4.83
N THR A 67 0.23 16.37 4.91
CA THR A 67 0.46 17.76 5.31
C THR A 67 -0.08 18.74 4.26
N ILE A 68 0.11 18.44 2.97
CA ILE A 68 -0.40 19.26 1.86
C ILE A 68 -1.92 19.13 1.75
N LEU A 69 -2.45 17.92 1.94
CA LEU A 69 -3.88 17.62 1.87
C LEU A 69 -4.62 17.92 3.18
N LEU A 70 -3.93 18.26 4.26
CA LEU A 70 -4.48 18.52 5.59
C LEU A 70 -5.70 19.46 5.58
N PRO A 71 -5.67 20.65 4.92
CA PRO A 71 -6.84 21.52 4.88
C PRO A 71 -8.04 20.83 4.22
N LEU A 72 -7.80 20.03 3.19
CA LEU A 72 -8.83 19.30 2.47
C LEU A 72 -9.32 18.09 3.27
N GLN A 73 -8.43 17.42 4.01
CA GLN A 73 -8.77 16.35 4.94
C GLN A 73 -9.69 16.87 6.05
N ILE A 74 -9.40 18.02 6.64
CA ILE A 74 -10.29 18.64 7.64
C ILE A 74 -11.62 19.04 7.00
N ALA A 75 -11.60 19.67 5.82
CA ALA A 75 -12.80 20.10 5.12
C ALA A 75 -13.73 18.92 4.74
N THR A 76 -13.16 17.73 4.51
CA THR A 76 -13.89 16.51 4.14
C THR A 76 -14.02 15.49 5.27
N LEU A 77 -13.83 15.91 6.53
CA LEU A 77 -13.97 15.05 7.73
C LEU A 77 -13.08 13.79 7.70
N GLY A 78 -11.91 13.87 7.08
CA GLY A 78 -10.92 12.79 7.01
C GLY A 78 -11.10 11.84 5.83
N ILE A 79 -12.10 12.03 4.96
CA ILE A 79 -12.30 11.17 3.77
C ILE A 79 -11.08 11.26 2.82
N PHE A 80 -10.45 12.43 2.70
CA PHE A 80 -9.25 12.62 1.87
C PHE A 80 -8.00 11.88 2.38
N ASN A 81 -8.01 11.34 3.60
CA ASN A 81 -6.93 10.45 4.07
C ASN A 81 -6.89 9.15 3.25
N PHE A 82 -8.05 8.65 2.83
CA PHE A 82 -8.13 7.50 1.92
C PHE A 82 -7.53 7.83 0.56
N ILE A 83 -7.81 9.02 0.03
CA ILE A 83 -7.25 9.50 -1.24
C ILE A 83 -5.73 9.58 -1.19
N SER A 84 -5.17 9.99 -0.05
CA SER A 84 -3.71 10.02 0.14
C SER A 84 -3.10 8.62 0.04
N THR A 85 -3.76 7.61 0.62
CA THR A 85 -3.33 6.21 0.52
C THR A 85 -3.55 5.64 -0.88
N MET A 86 -4.66 5.98 -1.54
CA MET A 86 -4.94 5.64 -2.95
C MET A 86 -3.88 6.23 -3.88
N ALA A 87 -3.46 7.47 -3.65
CA ALA A 87 -2.44 8.14 -4.46
C ALA A 87 -1.09 7.43 -4.36
N LEU A 88 -0.73 6.87 -3.20
CA LEU A 88 0.49 6.06 -3.07
C LEU A 88 0.38 4.74 -3.82
N LEU A 89 -0.75 4.05 -3.73
CA LEU A 89 -1.02 2.84 -4.51
C LEU A 89 -0.98 3.12 -6.01
N TRP A 90 -1.59 4.23 -6.43
CA TRP A 90 -1.54 4.69 -7.82
C TRP A 90 -0.12 5.03 -8.27
N THR A 91 0.70 5.61 -7.39
CA THR A 91 2.10 5.88 -7.67
C THR A 91 2.87 4.58 -7.91
N VAL A 92 2.59 3.53 -7.12
CA VAL A 92 3.19 2.21 -7.34
C VAL A 92 2.72 1.61 -8.67
N ASP A 93 1.42 1.70 -8.99
CA ASP A 93 0.83 1.28 -10.27
C ASP A 93 1.47 1.98 -11.48
N ALA A 94 1.74 3.29 -11.36
CA ALA A 94 2.36 4.07 -12.42
C ALA A 94 3.85 3.74 -12.63
N ILE A 95 4.56 3.33 -11.56
CA ILE A 95 6.00 3.04 -11.60
C ILE A 95 6.27 1.58 -11.98
N PHE A 96 5.47 0.64 -11.46
CA PHE A 96 5.68 -0.80 -11.61
C PHE A 96 4.63 -1.40 -12.53
N LYS A 97 5.07 -1.83 -13.72
CA LYS A 97 4.19 -2.49 -14.71
C LYS A 97 3.61 -3.79 -14.18
N GLU A 98 4.30 -4.41 -13.22
CA GLU A 98 3.93 -5.65 -12.54
C GLU A 98 2.68 -5.48 -11.66
N PHE A 99 2.36 -4.25 -11.24
CA PHE A 99 1.15 -3.91 -10.53
C PHE A 99 0.17 -3.24 -11.48
N SER A 100 -1.04 -3.80 -11.61
CA SER A 100 -2.12 -3.11 -12.31
C SER A 100 -3.35 -3.01 -11.43
N ALA A 101 -3.70 -1.78 -11.06
CA ALA A 101 -4.86 -1.48 -10.23
C ALA A 101 -5.67 -0.32 -10.85
N PRO A 102 -6.89 -0.59 -11.37
CA PRO A 102 -7.74 0.43 -11.98
C PRO A 102 -8.01 1.64 -11.07
N TRP A 103 -8.11 2.83 -11.67
CA TRP A 103 -7.98 4.12 -10.98
C TRP A 103 -8.93 4.40 -9.79
N LEU A 104 -10.16 3.87 -9.80
CA LEU A 104 -11.20 4.26 -8.82
C LEU A 104 -11.54 3.15 -7.84
N TRP A 105 -12.26 2.13 -8.27
CA TRP A 105 -12.83 1.13 -7.35
C TRP A 105 -11.75 0.27 -6.65
N PRO A 106 -10.78 -0.32 -7.36
CA PRO A 106 -9.76 -1.17 -6.75
C PRO A 106 -8.86 -0.43 -5.75
N LEU A 107 -8.43 0.79 -6.09
CA LEU A 107 -7.64 1.62 -5.20
C LEU A 107 -8.42 1.99 -3.94
N LEU A 108 -9.71 2.29 -4.07
CA LEU A 108 -10.55 2.66 -2.94
C LEU A 108 -10.67 1.48 -1.96
N TYR A 109 -10.99 0.28 -2.46
CA TYR A 109 -11.04 -0.92 -1.62
C TYR A 109 -9.68 -1.24 -0.97
N ALA A 110 -8.58 -1.15 -1.73
CA ALA A 110 -7.25 -1.36 -1.19
C ALA A 110 -6.89 -0.35 -0.10
N SER A 111 -7.26 0.93 -0.27
CA SER A 111 -7.04 1.96 0.76
C SER A 111 -7.82 1.67 2.05
N ILE A 112 -9.05 1.17 1.95
CA ILE A 112 -9.86 0.77 3.10
C ILE A 112 -9.24 -0.43 3.81
N ILE A 113 -8.76 -1.43 3.06
CA ILE A 113 -8.08 -2.61 3.62
C ILE A 113 -6.81 -2.19 4.36
N ILE A 114 -5.98 -1.34 3.76
CA ILE A 114 -4.74 -0.83 4.39
C ILE A 114 -5.07 -0.03 5.65
N TRP A 115 -6.11 0.82 5.61
CA TRP A 115 -6.57 1.57 6.78
C TRP A 115 -7.05 0.65 7.91
N ALA A 116 -7.88 -0.34 7.59
CA ALA A 116 -8.38 -1.32 8.55
C ALA A 116 -7.22 -2.13 9.17
N LEU A 117 -6.27 -2.57 8.35
CA LEU A 117 -5.10 -3.32 8.81
C LEU A 117 -4.16 -2.45 9.65
N SER A 118 -4.03 -1.17 9.32
CA SER A 118 -3.26 -0.21 10.12
C SER A 118 -3.88 -0.01 11.50
N ILE A 119 -5.22 0.06 11.62
CA ILE A 119 -5.92 0.12 12.91
C ILE A 119 -5.72 -1.16 13.72
N ILE A 120 -5.84 -2.31 13.07
CA ILE A 120 -5.64 -3.61 13.72
C ILE A 120 -4.20 -3.74 14.22
N SER A 121 -3.22 -3.37 13.39
CA SER A 121 -1.80 -3.37 13.75
C SER A 121 -1.50 -2.40 14.90
N SER A 122 -2.05 -1.18 14.87
CA SER A 122 -1.86 -0.23 15.96
C SER A 122 -2.51 -0.71 17.26
N LYS A 123 -3.71 -1.30 17.21
CA LYS A 123 -4.37 -1.87 18.40
C LYS A 123 -3.65 -3.10 18.96
N LEU A 124 -3.16 -3.99 18.09
CA LEU A 124 -2.45 -5.19 18.52
C LEU A 124 -1.07 -4.86 19.09
N LEU A 125 -0.36 -3.88 18.51
CA LEU A 125 0.93 -3.44 19.02
C LEU A 125 0.80 -2.58 20.28
N ALA A 126 -0.23 -1.73 20.38
CA ALA A 126 -0.52 -0.97 21.60
C ALA A 126 -0.99 -1.85 22.77
N ARG A 127 -1.39 -3.10 22.52
CA ARG A 127 -1.71 -4.08 23.58
C ARG A 127 -0.45 -4.62 24.27
N ASN A 128 0.73 -4.42 23.72
CA ASN A 128 1.99 -4.99 24.21
C ASN A 128 2.84 -4.00 25.02
N GLU A 129 2.26 -2.85 25.40
CA GLU A 129 2.93 -1.79 26.20
C GLU A 129 2.30 -1.58 27.60
N TYR A 130 1.67 -2.61 28.17
CA TYR A 130 1.30 -2.66 29.60
C TYR A 130 1.85 -3.90 30.28
#